data_AF-A0A0F9CES3-F1
#
_entry.id   AF-A0A0F9CES3-F1
#
_cell.length_a   1.000
_cell.length_b   1.000
_cell.length_c   1.000
_cell.angle_alpha   90.00
_cell.angle_beta   90.00
_cell.angle_gamma   90.00
#
_symmetry.space_group_name_H-M   'P 1'
#
loop_
_entity.id
_entity.type
_entity.pdbx_description
1 polymer ?
#
loop_
_entity_poly.entity_id
_entity_poly.type
_entity_poly.pdbx_seq_one_letter_code
_entity_poly.pdbx_strand_id
1 'polypeptide(L)'
;PVGLQIKDQGERPWDDSSSNPYQAYVTYFEWHIGLAVPDYRYNVRIANIDISELTASGATGADLMFRMVSAFYARPTVALSSMTRTYWYCNKTIGEYLHHQASNKANVNLTIDNPAGMPIVSFLGAPVHIVDALTSAEATIS
;
A
#
# COMPACT_ATOMS: atom_id res chain seq x y z
N PRO A 1 15.23 10.82 -16.09
CA PRO A 1 14.90 11.11 -14.67
C PRO A 1 13.78 10.19 -14.22
N VAL A 2 13.79 9.68 -13.00
CA VAL A 2 12.69 8.85 -12.48
C VAL A 2 11.66 9.78 -11.85
N GLY A 3 10.39 9.60 -12.20
CA GLY A 3 9.30 10.49 -11.80
C GLY A 3 8.46 10.93 -12.99
N LEU A 4 7.29 11.50 -12.71
CA LEU A 4 6.41 12.06 -13.74
C LEU A 4 7.08 13.30 -14.34
N GLN A 5 7.46 13.20 -15.61
CA GLN A 5 8.00 14.29 -16.39
C GLN A 5 6.88 14.93 -17.20
N ILE A 6 6.78 16.24 -17.09
CA ILE A 6 5.82 17.04 -17.84
C ILE A 6 6.63 17.90 -18.81
N LYS A 7 6.36 17.74 -20.10
CA LYS A 7 6.93 18.57 -21.15
C LYS A 7 5.79 19.28 -21.87
N ASP A 8 5.64 20.56 -21.57
CA ASP A 8 4.79 21.43 -22.36
C ASP A 8 5.42 21.62 -23.75
N GLN A 9 4.67 21.28 -24.79
CA GLN A 9 5.10 21.46 -26.18
C GLN A 9 4.46 22.69 -26.84
N GLY A 10 3.65 23.44 -26.09
CA GLY A 10 3.00 24.67 -26.54
C GLY A 10 1.91 24.42 -27.58
N GLU A 11 1.60 25.48 -28.31
CA GLU A 11 0.62 25.47 -29.39
C GLU A 11 1.21 24.85 -30.66
N ARG A 12 0.49 23.90 -31.25
CA ARG A 12 0.92 23.18 -32.45
C ARG A 12 -0.29 22.89 -33.34
N PRO A 13 -0.13 22.88 -34.68
CA PRO A 13 -1.18 22.40 -35.57
C PRO A 13 -1.38 20.89 -35.37
N TRP A 14 -2.64 20.46 -35.33
CA TRP A 14 -3.05 19.06 -35.26
C TRP A 14 -4.21 18.84 -36.23
N ASP A 15 -4.35 17.62 -36.74
CA ASP A 15 -5.37 17.29 -37.72
C ASP A 15 -6.63 16.72 -37.03
N ASP A 16 -7.80 17.15 -37.49
CA ASP A 16 -9.08 16.56 -37.10
C ASP A 16 -9.33 15.22 -37.81
N SER A 17 -10.48 14.59 -37.54
CA SER A 17 -10.86 13.33 -38.19
C SER A 17 -11.08 13.43 -39.71
N SER A 18 -11.19 14.65 -40.24
CA SER A 18 -11.35 14.96 -41.67
C SER A 18 -10.07 15.50 -42.31
N SER A 19 -8.93 15.43 -41.61
CA SER A 19 -7.63 15.98 -42.04
C SER A 19 -7.60 17.50 -42.22
N ASN A 20 -8.44 18.24 -41.51
CA ASN A 20 -8.35 19.69 -41.44
C ASN A 20 -7.46 20.10 -40.26
N PRO A 21 -6.48 21.01 -40.47
CA PRO A 21 -5.60 21.46 -39.41
C PRO A 21 -6.31 22.44 -38.47
N TYR A 22 -6.13 22.26 -37.16
CA TYR A 22 -6.53 23.20 -36.12
C TYR A 22 -5.40 23.42 -35.10
N GLN A 23 -5.44 24.53 -34.37
CA GLN A 23 -4.45 24.85 -33.34
C GLN A 23 -4.81 24.15 -32.03
N ALA A 24 -3.85 23.43 -31.45
CA ALA A 24 -4.01 22.73 -30.18
C ALA A 24 -2.84 23.00 -29.24
N TYR A 25 -3.12 23.12 -27.94
CA TYR A 25 -2.07 23.09 -26.91
C TYR A 25 -1.76 21.64 -26.56
N VAL A 26 -0.48 21.26 -26.60
CA VAL A 26 -0.05 19.87 -26.41
C VAL A 26 0.93 19.77 -25.24
N THR A 27 0.61 18.90 -24.29
CA THR A 27 1.49 18.55 -23.17
C THR A 27 1.81 17.06 -23.21
N TYR A 28 3.09 16.73 -23.10
CA TYR A 28 3.58 15.36 -23.04
C TYR A 28 3.89 14.95 -21.61
N PHE A 29 3.33 13.82 -21.18
CA PHE A 29 3.58 13.22 -19.88
C PHE A 29 4.35 11.92 -20.06
N GLU A 30 5.49 11.81 -19.40
CA GLU A 30 6.36 10.64 -19.46
C GLU A 30 6.69 10.18 -18.05
N TRP A 31 6.60 8.87 -17.79
CA TRP A 31 6.97 8.33 -16.49
C TRP A 31 7.63 6.96 -16.63
N HIS A 32 8.95 6.93 -16.41
CA HIS A 32 9.73 5.69 -16.39
C HIS A 32 9.98 5.24 -14.96
N ILE A 33 9.33 4.15 -14.55
CA ILE A 33 9.51 3.52 -13.23
C ILE A 33 9.74 2.02 -13.34
N GLY A 34 10.57 1.50 -12.43
CA GLY A 34 10.79 0.07 -12.24
C GLY A 34 11.00 -0.24 -10.76
N LEU A 35 10.75 -1.48 -10.38
CA LEU A 35 10.96 -1.98 -9.02
C LEU A 35 12.09 -2.99 -9.03
N ALA A 36 13.11 -2.79 -8.19
CA ALA A 36 14.16 -3.76 -7.95
C ALA A 36 13.91 -4.47 -6.61
N VAL A 37 13.93 -5.81 -6.63
CA VAL A 37 13.88 -6.64 -5.41
C VAL A 37 15.24 -7.32 -5.26
N PRO A 38 16.20 -6.69 -4.56
CA PRO A 38 17.54 -7.27 -4.41
C PRO A 38 17.54 -8.51 -3.52
N ASP A 39 16.68 -8.55 -2.50
CA ASP A 39 16.48 -9.70 -1.61
C ASP A 39 15.00 -9.84 -1.28
N TYR A 40 14.41 -10.96 -1.69
CA TYR A 40 12.99 -11.25 -1.52
C TYR A 40 12.61 -11.50 -0.06
N ARG A 41 13.55 -11.88 0.81
CA ARG A 41 13.28 -12.29 2.20
C ARG A 41 12.81 -11.14 3.09
N TYR A 42 13.07 -9.90 2.67
CA TYR A 42 12.59 -8.71 3.37
C TYR A 42 11.15 -8.34 3.03
N ASN A 43 10.59 -8.95 1.98
CA ASN A 43 9.21 -8.73 1.58
C ASN A 43 8.33 -9.83 2.16
N VAL A 44 7.22 -9.45 2.78
CA VAL A 44 6.26 -10.41 3.32
C VAL A 44 4.88 -10.12 2.77
N ARG A 45 4.19 -11.18 2.35
CA ARG A 45 2.81 -11.13 1.87
C ARG A 45 1.95 -12.01 2.75
N ILE A 46 0.84 -11.46 3.25
CA ILE A 46 -0.21 -12.20 3.95
C ILE A 46 -1.32 -12.47 2.93
N ALA A 47 -1.30 -13.65 2.32
CA ALA A 47 -2.26 -14.02 1.27
C ALA A 47 -3.52 -14.69 1.84
N ASN A 48 -4.53 -14.91 0.98
CA ASN A 48 -5.75 -15.66 1.27
C ASN A 48 -6.47 -15.13 2.53
N ILE A 49 -6.79 -13.85 2.54
CA ILE A 49 -7.64 -13.25 3.57
C ILE A 49 -9.05 -13.20 2.99
N ASP A 50 -9.96 -14.01 3.53
CA ASP A 50 -11.37 -13.93 3.17
C ASP A 50 -12.03 -12.76 3.91
N ILE A 51 -12.54 -11.81 3.14
CA ILE A 51 -13.20 -10.60 3.63
C ILE A 51 -14.59 -10.90 4.17
N SER A 52 -15.25 -11.95 3.67
CA SER A 52 -16.59 -12.33 4.12
C SER A 52 -16.59 -12.94 5.52
N GLU A 53 -15.48 -13.58 5.92
CA GLU A 53 -15.32 -14.20 7.24
C GLU A 53 -14.69 -13.26 8.29
N LEU A 54 -14.19 -12.10 7.86
CA LEU A 54 -13.51 -11.14 8.73
C LEU A 54 -14.49 -10.50 9.72
N THR A 55 -14.14 -10.60 11.01
CA THR A 55 -14.93 -10.01 12.09
C THR A 55 -14.13 -8.99 12.89
N ALA A 56 -14.84 -8.04 13.49
CA ALA A 56 -14.27 -6.99 14.34
C ALA A 56 -13.56 -7.55 15.59
N SER A 57 -13.95 -8.74 16.07
CA SER A 57 -13.29 -9.39 17.21
C SER A 57 -12.13 -10.31 16.79
N GLY A 58 -12.03 -10.65 15.51
CA GLY A 58 -11.12 -11.70 15.03
C GLY A 58 -11.45 -13.10 15.57
N ALA A 59 -12.68 -13.31 16.07
CA ALA A 59 -13.12 -14.59 16.64
C ALA A 59 -13.39 -15.64 15.55
N THR A 60 -13.79 -15.19 14.35
CA THR A 60 -13.93 -15.99 13.14
C THR A 60 -13.16 -15.34 12.00
N GLY A 61 -12.72 -16.15 11.05
CA GLY A 61 -11.87 -15.72 9.94
C GLY A 61 -10.41 -15.48 10.35
N ALA A 62 -9.73 -14.58 9.65
CA ALA A 62 -8.32 -14.28 9.90
C ALA A 62 -8.12 -13.25 11.05
N ASP A 63 -7.34 -13.62 12.07
CA ASP A 63 -6.78 -12.67 13.04
C ASP A 63 -5.62 -11.91 12.38
N LEU A 64 -5.88 -10.67 11.96
CA LEU A 64 -4.93 -9.86 11.20
C LEU A 64 -3.69 -9.55 12.03
N MET A 65 -3.86 -9.23 13.31
CA MET A 65 -2.75 -8.90 14.21
C MET A 65 -1.84 -10.10 14.43
N PHE A 66 -2.41 -11.28 14.68
CA PHE A 66 -1.62 -12.50 14.85
C PHE A 66 -0.80 -12.83 13.58
N ARG A 67 -1.43 -12.75 12.40
CA ARG A 67 -0.74 -12.98 11.12
C ARG A 67 0.34 -11.92 10.85
N MET A 68 0.10 -10.66 11.21
CA MET A 68 1.09 -9.58 11.10
C MET A 68 2.30 -9.78 12.03
N VAL A 69 2.10 -10.28 13.26
CA VAL A 69 3.22 -10.65 14.16
C VAL A 69 4.06 -11.77 13.54
N SER A 70 3.42 -12.86 13.12
CA SER A 70 4.12 -13.99 12.49
C SER A 70 4.90 -13.56 11.25
N ALA A 71 4.27 -12.76 10.39
CA ALA A 71 4.89 -12.15 9.21
C ALA A 71 6.10 -11.27 9.56
N PHE A 72 6.00 -10.46 10.62
CA PHE A 72 7.08 -9.58 11.05
C PHE A 72 8.32 -10.35 11.48
N TYR A 73 8.14 -11.43 12.24
CA TYR A 73 9.22 -12.28 12.73
C TYR A 73 9.75 -13.30 11.72
N ALA A 74 9.03 -13.57 10.63
CA ALA A 74 9.51 -14.40 9.54
C ALA A 74 10.68 -13.77 8.75
N ARG A 75 10.84 -12.44 8.83
CA ARG A 75 11.93 -11.73 8.15
C ARG A 75 13.26 -11.90 8.88
N PRO A 76 14.40 -11.92 8.15
CA PRO A 76 15.72 -11.94 8.77
C PRO A 76 15.97 -10.71 9.66
N THR A 77 16.46 -10.93 10.88
CA THR A 77 16.75 -9.86 11.86
C THR A 77 18.12 -9.18 11.63
N VAL A 78 19.00 -9.80 10.85
CA VAL A 78 20.42 -9.42 10.69
C VAL A 78 20.67 -8.09 9.96
N ALA A 79 19.65 -7.42 9.42
CA ALA A 79 19.77 -6.09 8.78
C ALA A 79 19.03 -4.96 9.51
N LEU A 80 18.44 -5.22 10.68
CA LEU A 80 17.64 -4.24 11.42
C LEU A 80 18.46 -3.10 12.06
N SER A 81 19.80 -3.16 12.01
CA SER A 81 20.64 -2.27 12.82
C SER A 81 20.87 -0.86 12.26
N SER A 82 20.63 -0.55 10.97
CA SER A 82 20.86 0.85 10.52
C SER A 82 20.27 1.35 9.19
N MET A 83 19.56 0.56 8.36
CA MET A 83 19.32 1.02 6.97
C MET A 83 17.94 0.78 6.35
N THR A 84 17.02 0.07 6.98
CA THR A 84 15.73 -0.29 6.36
C THR A 84 14.54 0.21 7.15
N ARG A 85 13.81 1.17 6.55
CA ARG A 85 12.48 1.59 7.00
C ARG A 85 11.48 0.53 6.55
N THR A 86 10.74 -0.04 7.48
CA THR A 86 9.71 -1.05 7.19
C THR A 86 8.35 -0.38 7.08
N TYR A 87 7.55 -0.80 6.11
CA TYR A 87 6.21 -0.29 5.85
C TYR A 87 5.22 -1.44 5.67
N TRP A 88 3.99 -1.21 6.12
CA TRP A 88 2.87 -2.09 5.80
C TRP A 88 1.99 -1.44 4.73
N TYR A 89 1.46 -2.25 3.81
CA TYR A 89 0.51 -1.82 2.80
C TYR A 89 -0.73 -2.69 2.86
N CYS A 90 -1.91 -2.07 2.88
CA CYS A 90 -3.20 -2.77 2.83
C CYS A 90 -4.23 -1.97 2.05
N ASN A 91 -5.28 -2.63 1.56
CA ASN A 91 -6.43 -1.92 1.00
C ASN A 91 -7.29 -1.32 2.13
N LYS A 92 -8.23 -0.45 1.74
CA LYS A 92 -9.11 0.26 2.68
C LYS A 92 -9.90 -0.66 3.61
N THR A 93 -10.48 -1.74 3.08
CA THR A 93 -11.29 -2.70 3.85
C THR A 93 -10.47 -3.41 4.92
N ILE A 94 -9.26 -3.87 4.59
CA ILE A 94 -8.38 -4.50 5.58
C ILE A 94 -7.91 -3.46 6.61
N GLY A 95 -7.64 -2.22 6.21
CA GLY A 95 -7.35 -1.12 7.13
C GLY A 95 -8.46 -0.93 8.17
N GLU A 96 -9.72 -0.88 7.73
CA GLU A 96 -10.89 -0.78 8.61
C GLU A 96 -10.99 -1.95 9.60
N TYR A 97 -10.92 -3.20 9.12
CA TYR A 97 -10.96 -4.37 10.00
C TYR A 97 -9.76 -4.45 10.95
N LEU A 98 -8.58 -4.01 10.51
CA LEU A 98 -7.39 -3.92 11.36
C LEU A 98 -7.64 -2.95 12.51
N HIS A 99 -8.23 -1.79 12.24
CA HIS A 99 -8.62 -0.83 13.27
C HIS A 99 -9.66 -1.42 14.24
N HIS A 100 -10.68 -2.11 13.74
CA HIS A 100 -11.70 -2.76 14.58
C HIS A 100 -11.12 -3.85 15.49
N GLN A 101 -10.30 -4.75 14.93
CA GLN A 101 -9.65 -5.82 15.70
C GLN A 101 -8.68 -5.27 16.75
N ALA A 102 -7.97 -4.18 16.43
CA ALA A 102 -7.10 -3.52 17.37
C ALA A 102 -7.86 -2.87 18.52
N SER A 103 -8.98 -2.21 18.24
CA SER A 103 -9.80 -1.54 19.26
C SER A 103 -10.51 -2.51 20.20
N ASN A 104 -10.83 -3.73 19.75
CA ASN A 104 -11.53 -4.73 20.55
C ASN A 104 -10.61 -5.56 21.44
N LYS A 105 -9.31 -5.67 21.12
CA LYS A 105 -8.35 -6.33 22.01
C LYS A 105 -7.95 -5.34 23.11
N ALA A 106 -8.44 -5.57 24.32
CA ALA A 106 -8.25 -4.75 25.52
C ALA A 106 -6.79 -4.50 25.97
N ASN A 107 -5.78 -4.89 25.18
CA ASN A 107 -4.38 -4.90 25.58
C ASN A 107 -3.38 -4.62 24.45
N VAL A 108 -3.77 -3.84 23.42
CA VAL A 108 -2.86 -3.47 22.33
C VAL A 108 -2.48 -1.99 22.45
N ASN A 109 -1.18 -1.77 22.68
CA ASN A 109 -0.48 -0.48 22.74
C ASN A 109 -0.50 0.21 21.36
N LEU A 110 -1.67 0.68 20.92
CA LEU A 110 -1.79 1.57 19.78
C LEU A 110 -1.39 2.98 20.23
N THR A 111 -0.14 3.35 20.00
CA THR A 111 0.24 4.76 20.01
C THR A 111 -0.33 5.39 18.76
N ILE A 112 -1.51 6.01 18.91
CA ILE A 112 -2.05 6.97 17.93
C ILE A 112 -1.19 8.23 18.10
N ASP A 113 0.04 8.21 17.59
CA ASP A 113 0.89 9.39 17.61
C ASP A 113 0.35 10.37 16.56
N ASN A 114 0.00 11.56 17.04
CA ASN A 114 -0.68 12.60 16.30
C ASN A 114 0.33 13.70 15.93
N PRO A 115 0.87 13.74 14.69
CA PRO A 115 1.59 14.94 14.25
C PRO A 115 0.86 15.74 13.16
N ALA A 116 -0.35 15.36 12.73
CA ALA A 116 -1.12 16.13 11.71
C ALA A 116 -2.60 15.73 11.49
N GLY A 117 -3.30 15.12 12.46
CA GLY A 117 -4.76 14.90 12.35
C GLY A 117 -5.22 13.71 11.48
N MET A 118 -4.31 12.91 10.93
CA MET A 118 -4.62 11.61 10.33
C MET A 118 -4.04 10.50 11.22
N PRO A 119 -4.86 9.64 11.85
CA PRO A 119 -4.35 8.56 12.70
C PRO A 119 -3.67 7.52 11.80
N ILE A 120 -2.35 7.61 11.65
CA ILE A 120 -1.55 6.57 11.01
C ILE A 120 -1.39 5.47 12.06
N VAL A 121 -2.01 4.31 11.84
CA VAL A 121 -1.73 3.14 12.68
C VAL A 121 -0.33 2.66 12.40
N SER A 122 0.49 2.65 13.45
CA SER A 122 1.79 1.99 13.43
C SER A 122 1.66 0.63 14.11
N PHE A 123 2.31 -0.38 13.53
CA PHE A 123 2.35 -1.73 14.08
C PHE A 123 3.80 -2.18 14.19
N LEU A 124 4.25 -2.50 15.41
CA LEU A 124 5.64 -2.86 15.72
C LEU A 124 6.67 -1.84 15.18
N GLY A 125 6.33 -0.55 15.26
CA GLY A 125 7.18 0.55 14.78
C GLY A 125 7.18 0.79 13.26
N ALA A 126 6.42 0.01 12.49
CA ALA A 126 6.23 0.21 11.06
C ALA A 126 4.88 0.90 10.77
N PRO A 127 4.83 2.02 10.04
CA PRO A 127 3.57 2.66 9.68
C PRO A 127 2.80 1.84 8.64
N VAL A 128 1.47 1.84 8.76
CA VAL A 128 0.55 1.20 7.82
C VAL A 128 0.02 2.23 6.82
N HIS A 129 0.20 1.95 5.54
CA HIS A 129 -0.30 2.75 4.43
C HIS A 129 -1.49 2.06 3.76
N ILE A 130 -2.58 2.81 3.62
CA ILE A 130 -3.76 2.39 2.88
C ILE A 130 -3.55 2.71 1.39
N VAL A 131 -3.69 1.71 0.53
CA VAL A 131 -3.50 1.81 -0.92
C VAL A 131 -4.74 1.30 -1.64
N ASP A 132 -5.45 2.20 -2.33
CA ASP A 132 -6.68 1.86 -3.07
C ASP A 132 -6.44 1.02 -4.32
N ALA A 133 -5.20 1.01 -4.83
CA ALA A 133 -4.82 0.16 -5.96
C ALA A 133 -4.69 -1.33 -5.60
N LEU A 134 -4.68 -1.68 -4.30
CA LEU A 134 -4.66 -3.07 -3.86
C LEU A 134 -6.07 -3.68 -3.94
N THR A 135 -6.23 -4.68 -4.81
CA THR A 135 -7.51 -5.37 -5.02
C THR A 135 -7.78 -6.39 -3.92
N SER A 136 -9.07 -6.61 -3.67
CA SER A 136 -9.59 -7.63 -2.76
C SER A 136 -9.98 -8.94 -3.46
N ALA A 137 -10.01 -8.94 -4.79
CA ALA A 137 -10.45 -10.06 -5.61
C ALA A 137 -9.26 -10.81 -6.25
N GLU A 138 -8.32 -11.24 -5.43
CA GLU A 138 -7.19 -12.06 -5.88
C GLU A 138 -7.55 -13.55 -5.84
N ALA A 139 -7.01 -14.33 -6.78
CA ALA A 139 -7.16 -15.78 -6.76
C ALA A 139 -6.41 -16.40 -5.56
N THR A 140 -7.03 -17.39 -4.91
CA THR A 140 -6.42 -18.13 -3.81
C THR A 140 -5.15 -18.85 -4.26
N ILE A 141 -4.11 -18.76 -3.45
CA ILE A 141 -2.84 -19.48 -3.65
C ILE A 141 -2.72 -20.66 -2.68
N SER A 142 -2.20 -21.81 -3.13
CA SER A 142 -2.00 -23.03 -2.35
C SER A 142 -0.58 -23.16 -1.81
#